data_AF-A0A3D8IRZ0-F1
#
_entry.id   AF-A0A3D8IRZ0-F1
#
_cell.length_a   1.000
_cell.length_b   1.000
_cell.length_c   1.000
_cell.angle_alpha   90.00
_cell.angle_beta   90.00
_cell.angle_gamma   90.00
#
_symmetry.space_group_name_H-M   'P 1'
#
loop_
_entity.id
_entity.type
_entity.pdbx_description
1 polymer ?
#
loop_
_entity_poly.entity_id
_entity_poly.type
_entity_poly.pdbx_seq_one_letter_code
_entity_poly.pdbx_strand_id
1 'polypeptide(L)'
;MKSLTLIIMAAGDSLRFCNNFNDADLVLSNSFCKSYDYPIPHAMQKPHVKKQWIRINTTPLWLYVAQSLAQKTLECIASFPTQQNEHPFNPDFKSLNQTEHHSCFSLKKIIITASPKDISYMKKLSPESLDFLISNEDSCFNAETCNQICLEHIPLLIVTGGNTRFQSLKNALQEVDSDFVLVNDCARFNTKTKALYNMLQVLEHTNCDCVAPCLNVSDTVMLCQDIQSHNKDSDILQFKQPTHTHVPRELLRLIQTPQISRTSCLLESFHLNKDFTDETSAICALPNTHLELVQGDRDMAKLTYMNDIHLLDAIYKEIIESQNPYTLQLPRQNLLSSKVVSLNFTHKNILSTSNILIGQGSDIHAFEDSKEMWLCGVRIESPYGFKAHSDGDVGIHALIDSLLGAMNHGDIGEMFPDTDSQFKNMDSKILLQEVYDYCLSTGLEIGNIDITIIAQTPHITPYKQQMQECLANILYLNKSQISIKASTAEKLGFVGRKEGVFAQCVVLLRPREITRHLNMQHFNFLKKD
;
A
#
# COMPACT_ATOMS: atom_id res chain seq x y z
N MET A 1 13.92 -5.13 -30.36
CA MET A 1 12.87 -5.04 -29.34
C MET A 1 13.18 -3.83 -28.45
N LYS A 2 12.27 -2.86 -28.37
CA LYS A 2 12.39 -1.70 -27.48
C LYS A 2 12.27 -2.19 -26.04
N SER A 3 13.15 -1.72 -25.15
CA SER A 3 13.13 -2.11 -23.74
C SER A 3 12.38 -1.10 -22.89
N LEU A 4 11.62 -1.58 -21.90
CA LEU A 4 10.78 -0.78 -21.01
C LEU A 4 11.06 -1.10 -19.54
N THR A 5 11.15 -0.09 -18.68
CA THR A 5 11.19 -0.25 -17.22
C THR A 5 9.97 0.42 -16.60
N LEU A 6 9.30 -0.24 -15.66
CA LEU A 6 8.19 0.34 -14.90
C LEU A 6 8.72 1.05 -13.66
N ILE A 7 8.29 2.29 -13.41
CA ILE A 7 8.60 3.05 -12.19
C ILE A 7 7.31 3.41 -11.47
N ILE A 8 7.17 2.96 -10.22
CA ILE A 8 6.06 3.31 -9.33
C ILE A 8 6.52 4.40 -8.34
N MET A 9 5.91 5.57 -8.44
CA MET A 9 6.16 6.70 -7.56
C MET A 9 5.35 6.55 -6.27
N ALA A 10 5.95 5.92 -5.26
CA ALA A 10 5.35 5.68 -3.94
C ALA A 10 6.04 6.43 -2.78
N ALA A 11 7.01 7.30 -3.07
CA ALA A 11 7.71 8.10 -2.06
C ALA A 11 6.90 9.34 -1.63
N GLY A 12 7.16 9.80 -0.42
CA GLY A 12 6.58 11.01 0.15
C GLY A 12 5.36 10.75 1.03
N ASP A 13 5.04 11.75 1.85
CA ASP A 13 3.88 11.73 2.74
C ASP A 13 3.03 12.98 2.48
N SER A 14 1.84 12.77 1.92
CA SER A 14 0.98 13.87 1.50
C SER A 14 -0.06 14.14 2.58
N LEU A 15 0.18 15.19 3.38
CA LEU A 15 -0.77 15.67 4.39
C LEU A 15 -2.18 15.97 3.83
N ARG A 16 -2.32 16.21 2.51
CA ARG A 16 -3.63 16.44 1.87
C ARG A 16 -4.61 15.27 2.02
N PHE A 17 -4.09 14.04 2.08
CA PHE A 17 -4.92 12.85 2.32
C PHE A 17 -5.17 12.66 3.82
N CYS A 18 -4.18 12.98 4.65
CA CYS A 18 -4.17 12.76 6.10
C CYS A 18 -5.05 13.76 6.87
N ASN A 19 -5.05 15.05 6.50
CA ASN A 19 -5.60 16.14 7.31
C ASN A 19 -7.13 16.14 7.52
N ASN A 20 -7.90 15.27 6.85
CA ASN A 20 -9.37 15.25 6.93
C ASN A 20 -9.94 14.08 7.76
N PHE A 21 -9.10 13.34 8.48
CA PHE A 21 -9.57 12.39 9.49
C PHE A 21 -9.98 13.17 10.75
N ASN A 22 -11.18 13.74 10.77
CA ASN A 22 -11.78 14.19 12.04
C ASN A 22 -12.16 12.94 12.83
N ASP A 23 -11.29 12.54 13.76
CA ASP A 23 -11.52 11.43 14.69
C ASP A 23 -12.77 11.59 15.58
N ALA A 24 -13.43 12.76 15.55
CA ALA A 24 -14.67 13.01 16.28
C ALA A 24 -15.79 12.01 15.94
N ASP A 25 -15.81 11.45 14.73
CA ASP A 25 -16.82 10.48 14.28
C ASP A 25 -16.52 9.02 14.65
N LEU A 26 -15.37 8.74 15.27
CA LEU A 26 -15.00 7.42 15.82
C LEU A 26 -15.04 7.36 17.36
N VAL A 27 -15.26 8.49 18.04
CA VAL A 27 -15.43 8.53 19.50
C VAL A 27 -16.90 8.27 19.85
N LEU A 28 -17.34 7.02 19.70
CA LEU A 28 -18.50 6.56 20.46
C LEU A 28 -18.06 6.25 21.89
N SER A 29 -18.48 7.16 22.78
CA SER A 29 -18.60 7.02 24.24
C SER A 29 -17.32 6.71 25.04
N ASN A 30 -16.57 7.75 25.40
CA ASN A 30 -15.79 7.75 26.64
C ASN A 30 -16.28 8.87 27.55
N SER A 31 -17.48 8.68 28.12
CA SER A 31 -18.02 9.51 29.21
C SER A 31 -17.80 8.88 30.60
N PHE A 32 -16.74 8.08 30.77
CA PHE A 32 -16.39 7.45 32.04
C PHE A 32 -14.87 7.42 32.26
N CYS A 33 -14.29 8.59 32.56
CA CYS A 33 -13.00 8.69 33.27
C CYS A 33 -12.96 10.02 34.02
N LYS A 34 -13.49 10.02 35.25
CA LYS A 34 -13.24 11.05 36.26
C LYS A 34 -12.78 10.38 37.55
N SER A 35 -11.59 9.81 37.50
CA SER A 35 -10.74 9.53 38.67
C SER A 35 -9.52 8.83 38.13
N TYR A 36 -8.37 9.52 38.08
CA TYR A 36 -6.99 9.03 38.19
C TYR A 36 -6.10 10.14 37.62
N ASP A 37 -5.36 10.80 38.50
CA ASP A 37 -4.41 11.85 38.17
C ASP A 37 -3.22 11.23 37.42
N TYR A 38 -3.37 11.07 36.11
CA TYR A 38 -2.26 10.91 35.18
C TYR A 38 -2.44 11.95 34.07
N PRO A 39 -1.44 12.82 33.81
CA PRO A 39 -1.48 13.69 32.66
C PRO A 39 -1.30 12.82 31.41
N ILE A 40 -2.41 12.38 30.81
CA ILE A 40 -2.41 11.88 29.43
C ILE A 40 -2.01 13.08 28.57
N PRO A 41 -0.85 13.08 27.89
CA PRO A 41 -0.46 14.20 27.06
C PRO A 41 -1.54 14.46 26.00
N HIS A 42 -1.91 15.74 25.84
CA HIS A 42 -2.80 16.33 24.82
C HIS A 42 -3.38 15.34 23.79
N ALA A 43 -4.71 15.14 23.82
CA ALA A 43 -5.55 14.63 22.74
C ALA A 43 -4.78 13.98 21.57
N MET A 44 -4.22 12.79 21.79
CA MET A 44 -3.43 12.08 20.77
C MET A 44 -4.37 11.65 19.64
N GLN A 45 -4.27 12.32 18.48
CA GLN A 45 -4.98 11.95 17.26
C GLN A 45 -4.45 10.61 16.74
N LYS A 46 -5.33 9.74 16.24
CA LYS A 46 -4.89 8.47 15.64
C LYS A 46 -3.94 8.77 14.48
N PRO A 47 -2.82 8.04 14.34
CA PRO A 47 -1.91 8.25 13.23
C PRO A 47 -2.61 7.97 11.89
N HIS A 48 -2.30 8.83 10.93
CA HIS A 48 -2.86 8.77 9.60
C HIS A 48 -2.24 7.64 8.78
N VAL A 49 -3.07 6.93 8.02
CA VAL A 49 -2.58 5.94 7.04
C VAL A 49 -2.04 6.70 5.84
N LYS A 50 -0.78 6.45 5.46
CA LYS A 50 -0.28 6.98 4.19
C LYS A 50 -0.96 6.24 3.05
N LYS A 51 -1.35 6.96 1.99
CA LYS A 51 -2.08 6.38 0.84
C LYS A 51 -1.43 5.13 0.23
N GLN A 52 -0.11 5.08 0.14
CA GLN A 52 0.64 3.93 -0.40
C GLN A 52 0.49 2.65 0.46
N TRP A 53 0.17 2.81 1.74
CA TRP A 53 -0.01 1.74 2.71
C TRP A 53 -1.47 1.31 2.87
N ILE A 54 -2.41 1.94 2.16
CA ILE A 54 -3.80 1.46 2.06
C ILE A 54 -3.78 0.00 1.61
N ARG A 55 -4.62 -0.83 2.24
CA ARG A 55 -4.60 -2.27 2.05
C ARG A 55 -5.71 -2.71 1.09
N ILE A 56 -5.31 -3.40 0.02
CA ILE A 56 -6.19 -4.17 -0.86
C ILE A 56 -6.05 -5.64 -0.41
N ASN A 57 -7.01 -6.13 0.37
CA ASN A 57 -6.80 -7.31 1.24
C ASN A 57 -5.57 -7.11 2.12
N THR A 58 -4.59 -8.02 2.15
CA THR A 58 -3.32 -7.80 2.89
C THR A 58 -2.25 -7.07 2.08
N THR A 59 -2.45 -6.88 0.78
CA THR A 59 -1.46 -6.27 -0.10
C THR A 59 -1.50 -4.75 0.04
N PRO A 60 -0.37 -4.07 0.34
CA PRO A 60 -0.34 -2.61 0.35
C PRO A 60 -0.49 -2.05 -1.07
N LEU A 61 -1.10 -0.87 -1.19
CA LEU A 61 -1.48 -0.25 -2.46
C LEU A 61 -0.29 -0.14 -3.41
N TRP A 62 0.89 0.22 -2.93
CA TRP A 62 2.09 0.32 -3.76
C TRP A 62 2.44 -0.99 -4.47
N LEU A 63 2.28 -2.13 -3.80
CA LEU A 63 2.60 -3.45 -4.34
C LEU A 63 1.50 -3.91 -5.30
N TYR A 64 0.24 -3.67 -4.94
CA TYR A 64 -0.90 -3.93 -5.80
C TYR A 64 -0.77 -3.18 -7.14
N VAL A 65 -0.42 -1.89 -7.10
CA VAL A 65 -0.26 -1.09 -8.32
C VAL A 65 0.90 -1.58 -9.17
N ALA A 66 2.03 -1.96 -8.56
CA ALA A 66 3.16 -2.54 -9.27
C ALA A 66 2.75 -3.84 -10.00
N GLN A 67 2.07 -4.76 -9.31
CA GLN A 67 1.58 -6.02 -9.87
C GLN A 67 0.56 -5.79 -10.99
N SER A 68 -0.49 -4.99 -10.72
CA SER A 68 -1.57 -4.76 -11.68
C SER A 68 -1.08 -4.06 -12.95
N LEU A 69 -0.23 -3.04 -12.81
CA LEU A 69 0.28 -2.30 -13.96
C LEU A 69 1.28 -3.13 -14.77
N ALA A 70 2.15 -3.90 -14.12
CA ALA A 70 3.06 -4.81 -14.83
C ALA A 70 2.30 -5.88 -15.61
N GLN A 71 1.30 -6.54 -15.00
CA GLN A 71 0.45 -7.52 -15.68
C GLN A 71 -0.23 -6.91 -16.91
N LYS A 72 -0.92 -5.77 -16.74
CA LYS A 72 -1.58 -5.07 -17.86
C LYS A 72 -0.61 -4.66 -18.95
N THR A 73 0.61 -4.26 -18.59
CA THR A 73 1.67 -3.91 -19.55
C THR A 73 2.07 -5.14 -20.37
N LEU A 74 2.34 -6.25 -19.71
CA LEU A 74 2.72 -7.51 -20.36
C LEU A 74 1.61 -8.03 -21.28
N GLU A 75 0.35 -7.97 -20.85
CA GLU A 75 -0.81 -8.31 -21.68
C GLU A 75 -0.93 -7.40 -22.92
N CYS A 76 -0.71 -6.09 -22.77
CA CYS A 76 -0.70 -5.17 -23.90
C CYS A 76 0.47 -5.44 -24.85
N ILE A 77 1.63 -5.83 -24.34
CA ILE A 77 2.80 -6.18 -25.17
C ILE A 77 2.53 -7.47 -25.96
N ALA A 78 1.90 -8.46 -25.34
CA ALA A 78 1.55 -9.73 -25.96
C ALA A 78 0.47 -9.60 -27.05
N SER A 79 -0.39 -8.59 -26.97
CA SER A 79 -1.47 -8.38 -27.94
C SER A 79 -1.07 -7.62 -29.21
N PHE A 80 0.19 -7.19 -29.34
CA PHE A 80 0.66 -6.56 -30.58
C PHE A 80 0.66 -7.57 -31.73
N PRO A 81 0.09 -7.23 -32.90
CA PRO A 81 0.09 -8.12 -34.05
C PRO A 81 1.53 -8.41 -34.48
N THR A 82 1.87 -9.69 -34.63
CA THR A 82 3.13 -10.11 -35.24
C THR A 82 3.19 -9.57 -36.67
N GLN A 83 4.30 -8.92 -37.05
CA GLN A 83 4.54 -8.55 -38.44
C GLN A 83 4.55 -9.83 -39.29
N GLN A 84 3.45 -10.12 -39.98
CA GLN A 84 3.48 -11.05 -41.11
C GLN A 84 4.24 -10.33 -42.23
N ASN A 85 5.36 -10.90 -42.67
CA ASN A 85 6.02 -10.49 -43.90
C ASN A 85 5.03 -10.66 -45.07
N GLU A 86 4.40 -9.57 -45.51
CA GLU A 86 3.73 -9.51 -46.80
C GLU A 86 4.80 -9.54 -47.90
N HIS A 87 5.17 -10.74 -48.36
CA HIS A 87 5.72 -10.91 -49.70
C HIS A 87 4.60 -11.40 -50.63
N PRO A 88 4.25 -10.64 -51.68
CA PRO A 88 3.28 -11.10 -52.66
C PRO A 88 3.95 -12.17 -53.55
N PHE A 89 3.36 -13.37 -53.58
CA PHE A 89 3.59 -14.44 -54.55
C PHE A 89 5.04 -14.94 -54.75
N ASN A 90 5.40 -16.01 -54.05
CA ASN A 90 6.37 -16.98 -54.56
C ASN A 90 5.96 -18.41 -54.13
N PRO A 91 5.52 -19.31 -55.05
CA PRO A 91 4.97 -20.60 -54.69
C PRO A 91 6.00 -21.69 -54.37
N ASP A 92 7.30 -21.38 -54.36
CA ASP A 92 8.35 -22.37 -54.10
C ASP A 92 9.21 -22.01 -52.87
N PHE A 93 8.68 -22.26 -51.67
CA PHE A 93 9.54 -22.46 -50.48
C PHE A 93 8.93 -23.54 -49.58
N LYS A 94 9.41 -24.78 -49.76
CA LYS A 94 9.32 -25.83 -48.73
C LYS A 94 10.45 -25.62 -47.73
N SER A 95 10.10 -25.74 -46.46
CA SER A 95 10.95 -25.71 -45.26
C SER A 95 11.57 -24.35 -44.92
N LEU A 96 11.05 -23.72 -43.86
CA LEU A 96 11.83 -22.94 -42.92
C LEU A 96 11.13 -22.93 -41.56
N ASN A 97 11.96 -23.16 -40.55
CA ASN A 97 11.68 -23.39 -39.14
C ASN A 97 11.02 -22.18 -38.44
N GLN A 98 10.33 -22.48 -37.33
CA GLN A 98 10.11 -21.61 -36.16
C GLN A 98 10.07 -20.11 -36.45
N THR A 99 8.87 -19.58 -36.71
CA THR A 99 8.61 -18.15 -36.65
C THR A 99 8.75 -17.68 -35.20
N GLU A 100 9.87 -17.06 -34.87
CA GLU A 100 10.08 -16.42 -33.57
C GLU A 100 9.09 -15.26 -33.40
N HIS A 101 8.23 -15.37 -32.38
CA HIS A 101 7.31 -14.33 -31.95
C HIS A 101 8.10 -13.16 -31.34
N HIS A 102 8.42 -12.14 -32.13
CA HIS A 102 9.13 -10.96 -31.62
C HIS A 102 8.13 -9.86 -31.27
N SER A 103 7.74 -9.75 -30.00
CA SER A 103 7.04 -8.58 -29.48
C SER A 103 7.91 -7.32 -29.70
N CYS A 104 7.29 -6.17 -29.96
CA CYS A 104 8.06 -4.93 -30.18
C CYS A 104 8.67 -4.38 -28.88
N PHE A 105 8.13 -4.76 -27.73
CA PHE A 105 8.57 -4.34 -26.40
C PHE A 105 8.92 -5.51 -25.48
N SER A 106 9.81 -5.27 -24.52
CA SER A 106 10.08 -6.15 -23.38
C SER A 106 10.14 -5.33 -22.09
N LEU A 107 9.38 -5.75 -21.07
CA LEU A 107 9.45 -5.20 -19.72
C LEU A 107 10.66 -5.81 -19.01
N LYS A 108 11.62 -4.98 -18.59
CA LYS A 108 12.90 -5.42 -18.03
C LYS A 108 12.90 -5.53 -16.51
N LYS A 109 12.29 -4.56 -15.84
CA LYS A 109 12.27 -4.48 -14.36
C LYS A 109 11.17 -3.54 -13.89
N ILE A 110 10.89 -3.62 -12.60
CA ILE A 110 9.98 -2.73 -11.88
C ILE A 110 10.79 -2.05 -10.77
N ILE A 111 10.70 -0.72 -10.70
CA ILE A 111 11.32 0.10 -9.67
C ILE A 111 10.24 0.80 -8.86
N ILE A 112 10.34 0.78 -7.54
CA ILE A 112 9.45 1.52 -6.64
C ILE A 112 10.26 2.53 -5.86
N THR A 113 9.91 3.81 -5.95
CA THR A 113 10.48 4.82 -5.06
C THR A 113 9.78 4.77 -3.70
N ALA A 114 10.52 4.77 -2.60
CA ALA A 114 9.97 4.75 -1.25
C ALA A 114 10.58 5.85 -0.37
N SER A 115 9.82 6.34 0.61
CA SER A 115 10.39 7.26 1.62
C SER A 115 11.45 6.53 2.44
N PRO A 116 12.52 7.20 2.91
CA PRO A 116 13.60 6.54 3.67
C PRO A 116 13.11 5.64 4.81
N LYS A 117 12.09 6.09 5.54
CA LYS A 117 11.47 5.34 6.66
C LYS A 117 10.71 4.08 6.23
N ASP A 118 10.20 4.05 4.99
CA ASP A 118 9.35 2.96 4.48
C ASP A 118 10.19 1.85 3.80
N ILE A 119 11.42 2.14 3.33
CA ILE A 119 12.23 1.23 2.49
C ILE A 119 12.45 -0.13 3.13
N SER A 120 12.90 -0.15 4.39
CA SER A 120 13.23 -1.40 5.08
C SER A 120 12.01 -2.33 5.11
N TYR A 121 10.85 -1.76 5.45
CA TYR A 121 9.63 -2.54 5.56
C TYR A 121 9.04 -2.94 4.20
N MET A 122 9.10 -2.04 3.20
CA MET A 122 8.70 -2.39 1.84
C MET A 122 9.54 -3.56 1.29
N LYS A 123 10.86 -3.57 1.54
CA LYS A 123 11.75 -4.68 1.16
C LYS A 123 11.40 -5.99 1.86
N LYS A 124 11.03 -5.96 3.15
CA LYS A 124 10.57 -7.16 3.88
C LYS A 124 9.27 -7.74 3.30
N LEU A 125 8.41 -6.91 2.70
CA LEU A 125 7.13 -7.32 2.11
C LEU A 125 7.20 -7.70 0.63
N SER A 126 8.21 -7.23 -0.10
CA SER A 126 8.38 -7.50 -1.53
C SER A 126 9.30 -8.71 -1.77
N PRO A 127 8.95 -9.61 -2.69
CA PRO A 127 9.93 -10.55 -3.25
C PRO A 127 10.97 -9.80 -4.11
N GLU A 128 12.10 -10.46 -4.40
CA GLU A 128 13.14 -9.91 -5.29
C GLU A 128 12.67 -9.84 -6.76
N SER A 129 11.70 -10.66 -7.14
CA SER A 129 11.06 -10.67 -8.47
C SER A 129 9.57 -10.96 -8.36
N LEU A 130 8.82 -10.52 -9.37
CA LEU A 130 7.41 -10.84 -9.55
C LEU A 130 7.23 -11.74 -10.77
N ASP A 131 6.37 -12.74 -10.60
CA ASP A 131 6.08 -13.75 -11.61
C ASP A 131 4.73 -13.45 -12.27
N PHE A 132 4.71 -13.39 -13.60
CA PHE A 132 3.52 -13.08 -14.38
C PHE A 132 3.21 -14.18 -15.39
N LEU A 133 1.94 -14.59 -15.44
CA LEU A 133 1.45 -15.51 -16.46
C LEU A 133 0.83 -14.69 -17.59
N ILE A 134 1.29 -14.95 -18.81
CA ILE A 134 0.79 -14.31 -20.02
C ILE A 134 0.17 -15.41 -20.90
N SER A 135 -1.11 -15.24 -21.24
CA SER A 135 -1.77 -16.05 -22.25
C SER A 135 -1.77 -15.32 -23.58
N ASN A 136 -1.15 -15.91 -24.60
CA ASN A 136 -1.37 -15.46 -25.97
C ASN A 136 -2.70 -16.04 -26.44
N GLU A 137 -3.77 -15.25 -26.38
CA GLU A 137 -4.97 -15.57 -27.16
C GLU A 137 -4.66 -15.23 -28.62
N ASP A 138 -4.08 -16.18 -29.35
CA ASP A 138 -4.05 -16.06 -30.81
C ASP A 138 -5.50 -15.97 -31.29
N SER A 139 -5.85 -14.86 -31.93
CA SER A 139 -7.11 -14.66 -32.64
C SER A 139 -7.17 -15.52 -33.92
N CYS A 140 -6.88 -16.81 -33.81
CA CYS A 140 -6.99 -17.79 -34.87
C CYS A 140 -8.26 -18.61 -34.61
N PHE A 141 -9.26 -18.41 -35.46
CA PHE A 141 -10.58 -19.07 -35.45
C PHE A 141 -10.56 -20.61 -35.65
N ASN A 142 -9.43 -21.29 -35.44
CA ASN A 142 -9.30 -22.74 -35.60
C ASN A 142 -8.81 -23.39 -34.30
N ALA A 143 -9.64 -24.30 -33.78
CA ALA A 143 -9.63 -24.84 -32.42
C ALA A 143 -8.47 -25.80 -32.05
N GLU A 144 -7.29 -25.73 -32.68
CA GLU A 144 -6.22 -26.72 -32.47
C GLU A 144 -4.80 -26.16 -32.26
N THR A 145 -4.60 -24.85 -32.17
CA THR A 145 -3.25 -24.27 -31.96
C THR A 145 -3.03 -23.75 -30.54
N CYS A 146 -1.89 -24.13 -29.96
CA CYS A 146 -1.48 -24.01 -28.57
C CYS A 146 -1.79 -22.63 -27.92
N ASN A 147 -2.58 -22.63 -26.84
CA ASN A 147 -2.49 -21.60 -25.81
C ASN A 147 -1.11 -21.74 -25.13
N GLN A 148 -0.08 -21.09 -25.67
CA GLN A 148 1.22 -21.04 -25.03
C GLN A 148 1.14 -20.06 -23.86
N ILE A 149 1.23 -20.59 -22.64
CA ILE A 149 1.33 -19.78 -21.42
C ILE A 149 2.81 -19.52 -21.18
N CYS A 150 3.20 -18.25 -21.17
CA CYS A 150 4.56 -17.84 -20.83
C CYS A 150 4.60 -17.35 -19.38
N LEU A 151 5.63 -17.75 -18.64
CA LEU A 151 5.94 -17.24 -17.31
C LEU A 151 7.07 -16.22 -17.45
N GLU A 152 6.79 -14.96 -17.10
CA GLU A 152 7.77 -13.88 -17.09
C GLU A 152 8.22 -13.59 -15.66
N HIS A 153 9.53 -13.57 -15.44
CA HIS A 153 10.14 -13.23 -14.16
C HIS A 153 10.70 -11.82 -14.22
N ILE A 154 10.04 -10.87 -13.56
CA ILE A 154 10.40 -9.45 -13.62
C ILE A 154 11.04 -9.01 -12.29
N PRO A 155 12.32 -8.58 -12.29
CA PRO A 155 12.99 -8.06 -11.11
C PRO A 155 12.25 -6.86 -10.51
N LEU A 156 12.18 -6.83 -9.18
CA LEU A 156 11.57 -5.75 -8.40
C LEU A 156 12.62 -5.06 -7.52
N LEU A 157 12.80 -3.76 -7.71
CA LEU A 157 13.76 -2.96 -6.97
C LEU A 157 13.06 -1.84 -6.19
N ILE A 158 13.42 -1.67 -4.92
CA ILE A 158 12.97 -0.54 -4.10
C ILE A 158 14.14 0.42 -3.90
N VAL A 159 13.94 1.67 -4.32
CA VAL A 159 14.93 2.75 -4.26
C VAL A 159 14.47 3.88 -3.36
N THR A 160 15.43 4.62 -2.81
CA THR A 160 15.15 5.78 -1.97
C THR A 160 14.60 6.94 -2.79
N GLY A 161 13.43 7.45 -2.42
CA GLY A 161 12.87 8.67 -2.98
C GLY A 161 13.61 9.94 -2.55
N GLY A 162 13.24 11.07 -3.13
CA GLY A 162 13.76 12.39 -2.81
C GLY A 162 12.73 13.29 -2.12
N ASN A 163 13.10 14.54 -1.89
CA ASN A 163 12.22 15.56 -1.30
C ASN A 163 11.08 15.99 -2.24
N THR A 164 11.26 15.80 -3.56
CA THR A 164 10.24 16.10 -4.58
C THR A 164 9.92 14.84 -5.40
N ARG A 165 8.77 14.86 -6.10
CA ARG A 165 8.42 13.81 -7.06
C ARG A 165 9.51 13.66 -8.12
N PHE A 166 10.00 14.78 -8.64
CA PHE A 166 11.04 14.80 -9.67
C PHE A 166 12.38 14.26 -9.17
N GLN A 167 12.80 14.61 -7.95
CA GLN A 167 14.01 14.03 -7.35
C GLN A 167 13.86 12.52 -7.08
N SER A 168 12.67 12.06 -6.68
CA SER A 168 12.40 10.63 -6.52
C SER A 168 12.54 9.87 -7.85
N LEU A 169 12.06 10.47 -8.94
CA LEU A 169 12.17 9.94 -10.29
C LEU A 169 13.63 9.90 -10.74
N LYS A 170 14.41 10.94 -10.44
CA LYS A 170 15.86 10.99 -10.70
C LYS A 170 16.59 9.81 -10.07
N ASN A 171 16.30 9.52 -8.80
CA ASN A 171 16.91 8.42 -8.08
C ASN A 171 16.54 7.07 -8.70
N ALA A 172 15.28 6.87 -9.11
CA ALA A 172 14.87 5.66 -9.80
C ALA A 172 15.56 5.48 -11.16
N LEU A 173 15.73 6.57 -11.92
CA LEU A 173 16.37 6.52 -13.24
C LEU A 173 17.86 6.13 -13.21
N GLN A 174 18.53 6.22 -12.05
CA GLN A 174 19.89 5.72 -11.89
C GLN A 174 20.00 4.19 -12.06
N GLU A 175 18.89 3.47 -11.85
CA GLU A 175 18.80 2.01 -11.92
C GLU A 175 18.18 1.52 -13.26
N VAL A 176 17.88 2.45 -14.16
CA VAL A 176 17.24 2.17 -15.45
C VAL A 176 18.30 2.02 -16.55
N ASP A 177 18.20 0.91 -17.26
CA ASP A 177 19.04 0.55 -18.42
C ASP A 177 18.21 0.37 -19.71
N SER A 178 16.88 0.59 -19.65
CA SER A 178 15.98 0.43 -20.77
C SER A 178 15.81 1.70 -21.61
N ASP A 179 15.42 1.54 -22.87
CA ASP A 179 15.18 2.63 -23.83
C ASP A 179 14.07 3.58 -23.37
N PHE A 180 13.03 3.01 -22.75
CA PHE A 180 11.86 3.72 -22.27
C PHE A 180 11.58 3.43 -20.79
N VAL A 181 10.90 4.36 -20.14
CA VAL A 181 10.34 4.19 -18.80
C VAL A 181 8.84 4.47 -18.81
N LEU A 182 8.08 3.60 -18.15
CA LEU A 182 6.66 3.78 -17.84
C LEU A 182 6.57 4.26 -16.39
N VAL A 183 6.29 5.54 -16.16
CA VAL A 183 6.22 6.14 -14.82
C VAL A 183 4.76 6.25 -14.39
N ASN A 184 4.42 5.74 -13.20
CA ASN A 184 3.09 5.84 -12.63
C ASN A 184 3.09 6.30 -11.17
N ASP A 185 2.18 7.21 -10.81
CA ASP A 185 1.92 7.52 -9.41
C ASP A 185 1.23 6.33 -8.72
N CYS A 186 1.74 5.89 -7.56
CA CYS A 186 1.08 4.85 -6.75
C CYS A 186 -0.39 5.18 -6.41
N ALA A 187 -0.70 6.47 -6.32
CA ALA A 187 -2.05 6.97 -6.09
C ALA A 187 -3.01 6.82 -7.29
N ARG A 188 -2.51 6.43 -8.47
CA ARG A 188 -3.32 6.07 -9.65
C ARG A 188 -3.28 4.56 -9.83
N PHE A 189 -4.17 3.89 -9.11
CA PHE A 189 -4.18 2.44 -9.01
C PHE A 189 -5.04 1.73 -10.07
N ASN A 190 -6.00 2.43 -10.67
CA ASN A 190 -6.96 1.85 -11.61
C ASN A 190 -6.58 2.15 -13.08
N THR A 191 -5.35 1.81 -13.47
CA THR A 191 -4.91 2.02 -14.86
C THR A 191 -5.74 1.17 -15.81
N LYS A 192 -6.32 1.77 -16.85
CA LYS A 192 -7.12 1.07 -17.85
C LYS A 192 -6.24 0.49 -18.95
N THR A 193 -6.43 -0.79 -19.25
CA THR A 193 -5.70 -1.53 -20.29
C THR A 193 -5.80 -0.83 -21.66
N LYS A 194 -6.97 -0.30 -22.01
CA LYS A 194 -7.17 0.44 -23.26
C LYS A 194 -6.28 1.69 -23.38
N ALA A 195 -6.15 2.48 -22.31
CA ALA A 195 -5.29 3.67 -22.32
C ALA A 195 -3.83 3.26 -22.47
N LEU A 196 -3.39 2.24 -21.72
CA LEU A 196 -2.03 1.71 -21.78
C LEU A 196 -1.69 1.14 -23.18
N TYR A 197 -2.58 0.37 -23.77
CA TYR A 197 -2.44 -0.17 -25.13
C TYR A 197 -2.27 0.95 -26.16
N ASN A 198 -3.12 1.98 -26.12
CA ASN A 198 -3.02 3.13 -27.02
C ASN A 198 -1.67 3.86 -26.87
N MET A 199 -1.16 4.01 -25.63
CA MET A 199 0.16 4.62 -25.41
C MET A 199 1.28 3.80 -26.08
N LEU A 200 1.26 2.48 -25.90
CA LEU A 200 2.26 1.59 -26.51
C LEU A 200 2.13 1.60 -28.05
N GLN A 201 0.92 1.68 -28.60
CA GLN A 201 0.71 1.80 -30.05
C GLN A 201 1.30 3.11 -30.61
N VAL A 202 1.06 4.24 -29.93
CA VAL A 202 1.66 5.52 -30.32
C VAL A 202 3.19 5.42 -30.29
N LEU A 203 3.76 4.85 -29.22
CA LEU A 203 5.20 4.66 -29.10
C LEU A 203 5.78 3.71 -30.16
N GLU A 204 4.98 2.78 -30.67
CA GLU A 204 5.41 1.87 -31.72
C GLU A 204 5.41 2.54 -33.09
N HIS A 205 4.38 3.32 -33.40
CA HIS A 205 4.14 3.86 -34.73
C HIS A 205 4.60 5.31 -34.93
N THR A 206 5.00 6.00 -33.87
CA THR A 206 5.47 7.40 -33.92
C THR A 206 6.86 7.53 -33.32
N ASN A 207 7.59 8.57 -33.72
CA ASN A 207 8.85 8.94 -33.09
C ASN A 207 8.60 9.96 -31.97
N CYS A 208 7.83 9.57 -30.95
CA CYS A 208 7.58 10.40 -29.78
C CYS A 208 8.63 10.14 -28.68
N ASP A 209 8.90 11.18 -27.88
CA ASP A 209 9.80 11.11 -26.72
C ASP A 209 9.02 10.97 -25.41
N CYS A 210 7.73 11.34 -25.43
CA CYS A 210 6.80 11.15 -24.33
C CYS A 210 5.40 10.86 -24.85
N VAL A 211 4.69 9.93 -24.22
CA VAL A 211 3.26 9.71 -24.42
C VAL A 211 2.54 9.67 -23.08
N ALA A 212 1.42 10.39 -22.98
CA ALA A 212 0.64 10.45 -21.75
C ALA A 212 -0.89 10.44 -22.01
N PRO A 213 -1.68 9.82 -21.12
CA PRO A 213 -3.12 9.93 -21.13
C PRO A 213 -3.57 11.30 -20.62
N CYS A 214 -4.64 11.83 -21.21
CA CYS A 214 -5.22 13.09 -20.78
C CYS A 214 -6.75 13.13 -20.88
N LEU A 215 -7.38 14.02 -20.11
CA LEU A 215 -8.80 14.34 -20.21
C LEU A 215 -8.99 15.79 -20.68
N ASN A 216 -10.07 16.02 -21.43
CA ASN A 216 -10.53 17.37 -21.75
C ASN A 216 -11.17 18.01 -20.51
N VAL A 217 -11.07 19.33 -20.40
CA VAL A 217 -11.74 20.11 -19.34
C VAL A 217 -13.11 20.57 -19.84
N SER A 218 -14.17 20.18 -19.11
CA SER A 218 -15.54 20.61 -19.40
C SER A 218 -15.92 21.89 -18.66
N ASP A 219 -15.40 22.05 -17.44
CA ASP A 219 -15.82 23.11 -16.54
C ASP A 219 -15.09 24.42 -16.85
N THR A 220 -15.69 25.54 -16.45
CA THR A 220 -15.04 26.84 -16.57
C THR A 220 -13.84 26.90 -15.63
N VAL A 221 -12.67 27.24 -16.16
CA VAL A 221 -11.43 27.36 -15.38
C VAL A 221 -11.04 28.83 -15.28
N MET A 222 -10.75 29.26 -14.06
CA MET A 222 -10.20 30.57 -13.77
C MET A 222 -8.78 30.41 -13.21
N LEU A 223 -7.81 31.09 -13.83
CA LEU A 223 -6.48 31.22 -13.25
C LEU A 223 -6.51 32.32 -12.19
N CYS A 224 -6.58 31.92 -10.92
CA CYS A 224 -6.61 32.81 -9.77
C CYS A 224 -5.19 33.26 -9.40
N GLN A 225 -4.76 34.44 -9.89
CA GLN A 225 -3.54 35.11 -9.45
C GLN A 225 -3.85 36.03 -8.24
N ASP A 226 -2.84 36.36 -7.43
CA ASP A 226 -2.94 37.34 -6.32
C ASP A 226 -3.93 37.02 -5.18
N ILE A 227 -4.00 35.76 -4.76
CA ILE A 227 -4.73 35.34 -3.55
C ILE A 227 -4.04 35.97 -2.32
N GLN A 228 -4.76 36.84 -1.62
CA GLN A 228 -4.25 37.65 -0.53
C GLN A 228 -4.27 36.88 0.80
N SER A 229 -5.32 36.09 1.01
CA SER A 229 -5.43 35.14 2.11
C SER A 229 -6.35 33.99 1.75
N HIS A 230 -5.97 32.78 2.13
CA HIS A 230 -6.81 31.60 2.14
C HIS A 230 -7.17 31.30 3.60
N ASN A 231 -8.41 31.55 4.02
CA ASN A 231 -8.85 31.08 5.33
C ASN A 231 -9.06 29.56 5.23
N LYS A 232 -8.10 28.79 5.76
CA LYS A 232 -8.12 27.32 5.70
C LYS A 232 -9.31 26.69 6.44
N ASP A 233 -9.91 27.40 7.39
CA ASP A 233 -11.05 26.88 8.16
C ASP A 233 -12.40 27.11 7.45
N SER A 234 -12.48 28.10 6.56
CA SER A 234 -13.72 28.43 5.85
C SER A 234 -13.67 28.15 4.34
N ASP A 235 -12.51 27.75 3.79
CA ASP A 235 -12.26 27.56 2.35
C ASP A 235 -12.67 28.77 1.49
N ILE A 236 -12.46 29.98 2.03
CA ILE A 236 -12.76 31.24 1.33
C ILE A 236 -11.46 31.84 0.79
N LEU A 237 -11.44 32.09 -0.52
CA LEU A 237 -10.39 32.81 -1.23
C LEU A 237 -10.67 34.31 -1.24
N GLN A 238 -9.79 35.12 -0.65
CA GLN A 238 -9.85 36.58 -0.74
C GLN A 238 -8.78 37.11 -1.68
N PHE A 239 -9.19 37.99 -2.60
CA PHE A 239 -8.32 38.59 -3.60
C PHE A 239 -8.01 40.03 -3.25
N LYS A 240 -6.78 40.47 -3.51
CA LYS A 240 -6.37 41.87 -3.35
C LYS A 240 -7.08 42.78 -4.36
N GLN A 241 -7.18 42.31 -5.59
CA GLN A 241 -8.11 42.77 -6.63
C GLN A 241 -8.45 41.56 -7.51
N PRO A 242 -9.72 41.38 -7.93
CA PRO A 242 -10.09 40.27 -8.80
C PRO A 242 -9.59 40.54 -10.23
N THR A 243 -8.41 40.03 -10.57
CA THR A 243 -7.95 39.91 -11.96
C THR A 243 -8.36 38.54 -12.49
N HIS A 244 -9.15 38.50 -13.57
CA HIS A 244 -9.47 37.25 -14.24
C HIS A 244 -8.61 37.11 -15.49
N THR A 245 -7.85 36.02 -15.59
CA THR A 245 -7.34 35.54 -16.87
C THR A 245 -8.20 34.34 -17.25
N HIS A 246 -9.09 34.54 -18.23
CA HIS A 246 -9.86 33.45 -18.79
C HIS A 246 -8.92 32.52 -19.56
N VAL A 247 -8.93 31.23 -19.22
CA VAL A 247 -8.18 30.23 -19.95
C VAL A 247 -9.17 29.41 -20.77
N PRO A 248 -9.09 29.44 -22.13
CA PRO A 248 -9.99 28.65 -22.96
C PRO A 248 -9.86 27.15 -22.64
N ARG A 249 -10.95 26.55 -22.13
CA ARG A 249 -10.95 25.16 -21.63
C ARG A 249 -10.61 24.12 -22.71
N GLU A 250 -10.86 24.44 -23.97
CA GLU A 250 -10.50 23.63 -25.13
C GLU A 250 -9.00 23.47 -25.34
N LEU A 251 -8.19 24.40 -24.81
CA LEU A 251 -6.73 24.32 -24.81
C LEU A 251 -6.17 23.58 -23.59
N LEU A 252 -7.02 23.28 -22.60
CA LEU A 252 -6.60 22.64 -21.36
C LEU A 252 -6.69 21.12 -21.46
N ARG A 253 -5.72 20.45 -20.85
CA ARG A 253 -5.69 18.99 -20.69
C ARG A 253 -5.37 18.65 -19.24
N LEU A 254 -6.14 17.73 -18.66
CA LEU A 254 -5.84 17.13 -17.37
C LEU A 254 -4.96 15.91 -17.61
N ILE A 255 -3.66 16.07 -17.39
CA ILE A 255 -2.69 15.00 -17.60
C ILE A 255 -2.81 13.92 -16.52
N GLN A 256 -2.71 12.66 -16.93
CA GLN A 256 -2.76 11.49 -16.07
C GLN A 256 -1.44 10.71 -16.11
N THR A 257 -1.28 9.79 -15.17
CA THR A 257 -0.27 8.72 -15.23
C THR A 257 -1.01 7.37 -15.41
N PRO A 258 -0.40 6.35 -16.02
CA PRO A 258 1.02 6.24 -16.36
C PRO A 258 1.46 7.13 -17.53
N GLN A 259 2.75 7.44 -17.63
CA GLN A 259 3.37 8.17 -18.75
C GLN A 259 4.57 7.36 -19.27
N ILE A 260 4.72 7.22 -20.58
CA ILE A 260 5.91 6.55 -21.15
C ILE A 260 6.83 7.63 -21.73
N SER A 261 8.10 7.61 -21.35
CA SER A 261 9.10 8.55 -21.86
C SER A 261 10.36 7.83 -22.31
N ARG A 262 11.05 8.39 -23.31
CA ARG A 262 12.40 7.97 -23.66
C ARG A 262 13.34 8.27 -22.50
N THR A 263 14.05 7.25 -22.03
CA THR A 263 14.90 7.35 -20.83
C THR A 263 15.96 8.44 -20.98
N SER A 264 16.58 8.55 -22.16
CA SER A 264 17.61 9.55 -22.45
C SER A 264 17.10 10.99 -22.34
N CYS A 265 15.92 11.28 -22.89
CA CYS A 265 15.32 12.61 -22.82
C CYS A 265 14.94 12.96 -21.37
N LEU A 266 14.38 12.01 -20.64
CA LEU A 266 14.01 12.25 -19.24
C LEU A 266 15.25 12.50 -18.37
N LEU A 267 16.36 11.78 -18.60
CA LEU A 267 17.65 12.04 -17.96
C LEU A 267 18.19 13.44 -18.30
N GLU A 268 18.07 13.86 -19.55
CA GLU A 268 18.51 15.20 -20.00
C GLU A 268 17.74 16.32 -19.28
N SER A 269 16.44 16.13 -19.02
CA SER A 269 15.59 17.12 -18.35
C SER A 269 16.09 17.52 -16.96
N PHE A 270 16.86 16.67 -16.26
CA PHE A 270 17.44 17.01 -14.96
C PHE A 270 18.54 18.07 -15.03
N HIS A 271 19.14 18.30 -16.21
CA HIS A 271 20.12 19.37 -16.40
C HIS A 271 19.47 20.77 -16.41
N LEU A 272 18.15 20.85 -16.57
CA LEU A 272 17.40 22.10 -16.56
C LEU A 272 17.27 22.72 -15.16
N ASN A 273 17.67 22.01 -14.09
CA ASN A 273 17.61 22.46 -12.70
C ASN A 273 16.24 23.02 -12.28
N LYS A 274 15.16 22.42 -12.81
CA LYS A 274 13.77 22.78 -12.53
C LYS A 274 13.03 21.55 -12.01
N ASP A 275 12.20 21.73 -10.99
CA ASP A 275 11.29 20.68 -10.52
C ASP A 275 10.04 20.64 -11.40
N PHE A 276 9.83 19.49 -12.04
CA PHE A 276 8.64 19.21 -12.83
C PHE A 276 7.64 18.37 -12.06
N THR A 277 6.35 18.60 -12.32
CA THR A 277 5.26 17.88 -11.63
C THR A 277 4.94 16.54 -12.26
N ASP A 278 5.35 16.32 -13.51
CA ASP A 278 5.12 15.12 -14.31
C ASP A 278 6.15 14.99 -15.44
N GLU A 279 6.16 13.88 -16.17
CA GLU A 279 7.13 13.62 -17.23
C GLU A 279 6.85 14.46 -18.48
N THR A 280 5.58 14.72 -18.82
CA THR A 280 5.24 15.53 -20.01
C THR A 280 5.83 16.94 -19.92
N SER A 281 5.71 17.60 -18.76
CA SER A 281 6.27 18.94 -18.57
C SER A 281 7.79 18.96 -18.58
N ALA A 282 8.45 17.90 -18.08
CA ALA A 282 9.90 17.75 -18.13
C ALA A 282 10.39 17.58 -19.58
N ILE A 283 9.71 16.74 -20.36
CA ILE A 283 10.06 16.48 -21.77
C ILE A 283 9.80 17.72 -22.61
N CYS A 284 8.64 18.37 -22.49
CA CYS A 284 8.33 19.60 -23.25
C CYS A 284 9.27 20.78 -22.97
N ALA A 285 10.03 20.75 -21.87
CA ALA A 285 11.01 21.79 -21.56
C ALA A 285 12.32 21.63 -22.34
N LEU A 286 12.54 20.49 -22.99
CA LEU A 286 13.71 20.21 -23.81
C LEU A 286 13.48 20.67 -25.27
N PRO A 287 14.55 21.05 -25.99
CA PRO A 287 14.45 21.39 -27.40
C PRO A 287 14.20 20.14 -28.26
N ASN A 288 13.41 20.30 -29.33
CA ASN A 288 13.21 19.28 -30.37
C ASN A 288 12.60 17.94 -29.90
N THR A 289 11.90 17.91 -28.76
CA THR A 289 11.19 16.72 -28.27
C THR A 289 9.74 16.66 -28.75
N HIS A 290 9.21 15.45 -28.89
CA HIS A 290 7.84 15.20 -29.34
C HIS A 290 6.99 14.58 -28.23
N LEU A 291 5.89 15.25 -27.87
CA LEU A 291 4.88 14.75 -26.93
C LEU A 291 3.64 14.32 -27.72
N GLU A 292 3.16 13.11 -27.45
CA GLU A 292 1.87 12.63 -27.92
C GLU A 292 0.90 12.44 -26.74
N LEU A 293 -0.37 12.76 -26.96
CA LEU A 293 -1.40 12.61 -25.94
C LEU A 293 -2.47 11.64 -26.41
N VAL A 294 -2.79 10.65 -25.58
CA VAL A 294 -3.89 9.71 -25.82
C VAL A 294 -5.07 10.03 -24.93
N GLN A 295 -6.25 9.53 -25.32
CA GLN A 295 -7.45 9.65 -24.49
C GLN A 295 -7.27 8.87 -23.18
N GLY A 296 -7.32 9.60 -22.07
CA GLY A 296 -7.34 9.04 -20.71
C GLY A 296 -8.74 8.61 -20.26
N ASP A 297 -8.85 8.23 -18.99
CA ASP A 297 -10.09 7.74 -18.38
C ASP A 297 -10.34 8.40 -17.02
N ARG A 298 -11.59 8.77 -16.71
CA ARG A 298 -11.94 9.39 -15.42
C ARG A 298 -11.69 8.45 -14.25
N ASP A 299 -11.82 7.14 -14.45
CA ASP A 299 -11.55 6.12 -13.44
C ASP A 299 -10.05 6.01 -13.09
N MET A 300 -9.16 6.58 -13.92
CA MET A 300 -7.73 6.72 -13.62
C MET A 300 -7.43 7.96 -12.76
N ALA A 301 -8.44 8.49 -12.07
CA ALA A 301 -8.27 9.58 -11.11
C ALA A 301 -7.22 9.23 -10.03
N LYS A 302 -6.51 10.25 -9.57
CA LYS A 302 -5.46 10.12 -8.57
C LYS A 302 -6.07 10.26 -7.18
N LEU A 303 -5.90 9.26 -6.33
CA LEU A 303 -6.24 9.33 -4.92
C LEU A 303 -5.41 10.43 -4.23
N THR A 304 -6.05 11.58 -3.97
CA THR A 304 -5.38 12.79 -3.49
C THR A 304 -5.94 13.22 -2.14
N TYR A 305 -7.26 13.20 -2.00
CA TYR A 305 -7.99 13.59 -0.81
C TYR A 305 -8.75 12.40 -0.22
N MET A 306 -9.16 12.52 1.04
CA MET A 306 -9.94 11.45 1.69
C MET A 306 -11.27 11.18 0.96
N ASN A 307 -11.89 12.22 0.41
CA ASN A 307 -13.13 12.06 -0.37
C ASN A 307 -12.93 11.19 -1.62
N ASP A 308 -11.70 11.02 -2.10
CA ASP A 308 -11.37 10.16 -3.24
C ASP A 308 -11.36 8.67 -2.87
N ILE A 309 -11.58 8.30 -1.60
CA ILE A 309 -11.52 6.89 -1.15
C ILE A 309 -12.51 5.99 -1.89
N HIS A 310 -13.63 6.55 -2.37
CA HIS A 310 -14.62 5.85 -3.20
C HIS A 310 -14.02 5.30 -4.51
N LEU A 311 -12.90 5.85 -4.99
CA LEU A 311 -12.20 5.33 -6.17
C LEU A 311 -11.73 3.88 -5.96
N LEU A 312 -11.49 3.46 -4.71
CA LEU A 312 -11.11 2.08 -4.38
C LEU A 312 -12.25 1.08 -4.57
N ASP A 313 -13.51 1.53 -4.57
CA ASP A 313 -14.67 0.65 -4.73
C ASP A 313 -14.64 -0.10 -6.07
N ALA A 314 -14.08 0.51 -7.11
CA ALA A 314 -13.90 -0.14 -8.41
C ALA A 314 -12.99 -1.38 -8.30
N ILE A 315 -11.88 -1.26 -7.55
CA ILE A 315 -11.00 -2.40 -7.29
C ILE A 315 -11.73 -3.46 -6.46
N TYR A 316 -12.37 -3.06 -5.36
CA TYR A 316 -13.05 -4.04 -4.50
C TYR A 316 -14.16 -4.79 -5.24
N LYS A 317 -14.89 -4.12 -6.16
CA LYS A 317 -15.87 -4.78 -7.03
C LYS A 317 -15.23 -5.79 -7.98
N GLU A 318 -14.17 -5.40 -8.69
CA GLU A 318 -13.43 -6.31 -9.59
C GLU A 318 -12.91 -7.54 -8.82
N ILE A 319 -12.43 -7.33 -7.60
CA ILE A 319 -11.98 -8.38 -6.70
C ILE A 319 -13.12 -9.33 -6.34
N ILE A 320 -14.25 -8.81 -5.86
CA ILE A 320 -15.41 -9.61 -5.45
C ILE A 320 -15.98 -10.39 -6.66
N GLU A 321 -16.04 -9.76 -7.83
CA GLU A 321 -16.53 -10.39 -9.06
C GLU A 321 -15.61 -11.53 -9.52
N SER A 322 -14.29 -11.35 -9.45
CA SER A 322 -13.30 -12.39 -9.77
C SER A 322 -13.30 -13.58 -8.80
N GLN A 323 -13.82 -13.37 -7.59
CA GLN A 323 -13.94 -14.40 -6.55
C GLN A 323 -15.24 -15.22 -6.63
N ASN A 324 -16.23 -14.80 -7.43
CA ASN A 324 -17.53 -15.48 -7.51
C ASN A 324 -17.52 -16.55 -8.62
N PRO A 325 -17.51 -17.86 -8.29
CA PRO A 325 -17.41 -18.93 -9.29
C PRO A 325 -18.67 -19.11 -10.16
N TYR A 326 -19.74 -18.33 -9.94
CA TYR A 326 -21.04 -18.51 -10.62
C TYR A 326 -21.36 -17.47 -11.71
N THR A 327 -20.52 -16.45 -11.94
CA THR A 327 -20.85 -15.34 -12.85
C THR A 327 -20.41 -15.54 -14.31
N LEU A 328 -19.82 -16.69 -14.66
CA LEU A 328 -19.55 -17.08 -16.05
C LEU A 328 -20.47 -18.24 -16.47
N GLN A 329 -21.78 -18.02 -16.46
CA GLN A 329 -22.69 -18.82 -17.29
C GLN A 329 -22.55 -18.36 -18.74
N LEU A 330 -21.53 -18.88 -19.44
CA LEU A 330 -21.57 -18.91 -20.90
C LEU A 330 -22.79 -19.77 -21.34
N PRO A 331 -23.46 -19.43 -22.46
CA PRO A 331 -24.58 -20.20 -22.97
C PRO A 331 -24.15 -21.66 -23.16
N ARG A 332 -24.86 -22.59 -22.50
CA ARG A 332 -24.68 -24.05 -22.63
C ARG A 332 -25.08 -24.52 -24.04
N GLN A 333 -24.28 -24.25 -25.05
CA GLN A 333 -24.32 -25.00 -26.30
C GLN A 333 -22.87 -25.22 -26.77
N ASN A 334 -22.51 -26.51 -26.88
CA ASN A 334 -21.21 -27.06 -27.28
C ASN A 334 -20.20 -27.33 -26.15
N LEU A 335 -20.59 -28.15 -25.17
CA LEU A 335 -19.62 -29.02 -24.49
C LEU A 335 -19.37 -30.24 -25.38
N LEU A 336 -18.18 -30.37 -25.95
CA LEU A 336 -17.51 -31.64 -26.26
C LEU A 336 -16.06 -31.34 -26.70
N SER A 337 -15.16 -31.21 -25.73
CA SER A 337 -13.80 -31.78 -25.70
C SER A 337 -12.92 -31.03 -24.68
N SER A 338 -12.50 -31.79 -23.66
CA SER A 338 -11.26 -31.70 -22.89
C SER A 338 -10.57 -30.35 -22.63
N LYS A 339 -10.34 -30.09 -21.33
CA LYS A 339 -9.38 -29.13 -20.74
C LYS A 339 -9.77 -27.65 -20.75
N VAL A 340 -10.88 -27.34 -20.10
CA VAL A 340 -10.96 -26.08 -19.32
C VAL A 340 -10.16 -26.32 -18.04
N VAL A 341 -8.82 -26.31 -18.16
CA VAL A 341 -7.96 -26.11 -16.99
C VAL A 341 -8.26 -24.70 -16.53
N SER A 342 -8.73 -24.60 -15.30
CA SER A 342 -9.04 -23.37 -14.58
C SER A 342 -7.89 -22.36 -14.66
N LEU A 343 -7.91 -21.51 -15.69
CA LEU A 343 -6.97 -20.42 -15.95
C LEU A 343 -7.32 -19.19 -15.11
N ASN A 344 -7.38 -19.36 -13.79
CA ASN A 344 -7.58 -18.28 -12.82
C ASN A 344 -6.53 -18.38 -11.69
N PHE A 345 -5.28 -18.70 -12.04
CA PHE A 345 -4.23 -19.01 -11.06
C PHE A 345 -3.35 -17.82 -10.62
N THR A 346 -3.51 -16.62 -11.18
CA THR A 346 -2.79 -15.40 -10.73
C THR A 346 -3.67 -14.43 -9.97
N HIS A 347 -4.93 -14.22 -10.38
CA HIS A 347 -5.88 -13.39 -9.62
C HIS A 347 -6.30 -14.02 -8.28
N LYS A 348 -6.43 -15.36 -8.18
CA LYS A 348 -6.95 -16.01 -6.96
C LYS A 348 -6.02 -15.97 -5.74
N ASN A 349 -4.71 -15.92 -5.91
CA ASN A 349 -3.79 -15.83 -4.76
C ASN A 349 -3.61 -14.41 -4.23
N ILE A 350 -3.91 -13.39 -5.06
CA ILE A 350 -3.93 -11.97 -4.63
C ILE A 350 -5.25 -11.66 -3.90
N LEU A 351 -6.29 -12.44 -4.17
CA LEU A 351 -7.67 -12.12 -3.85
C LEU A 351 -8.33 -13.21 -2.99
N SER A 352 -7.71 -13.53 -1.85
CA SER A 352 -8.39 -14.19 -0.74
C SER A 352 -9.12 -13.14 0.11
N THR A 353 -10.40 -13.35 0.37
CA THR A 353 -11.24 -12.50 1.23
C THR A 353 -10.71 -12.52 2.66
N SER A 354 -10.35 -11.34 3.18
CA SER A 354 -9.92 -11.11 4.58
C SER A 354 -8.75 -11.98 5.03
N ASN A 355 -7.58 -11.81 4.42
CA ASN A 355 -6.35 -12.31 5.03
C ASN A 355 -6.09 -11.53 6.33
N ILE A 356 -6.27 -12.20 7.45
CA ILE A 356 -5.84 -11.74 8.77
C ILE A 356 -4.36 -12.10 8.93
N LEU A 357 -3.60 -11.27 9.62
CA LEU A 357 -2.24 -11.57 10.03
C LEU A 357 -2.24 -11.93 11.51
N ILE A 358 -1.47 -12.93 11.91
CA ILE A 358 -1.38 -13.36 13.30
C ILE A 358 0.06 -13.22 13.73
N GLY A 359 0.26 -12.70 14.94
CA GLY A 359 1.56 -12.69 15.59
C GLY A 359 1.45 -13.24 16.99
N GLN A 360 2.53 -13.87 17.42
CA GLN A 360 2.70 -14.37 18.77
C GLN A 360 4.00 -13.81 19.32
N GLY A 361 3.95 -13.37 20.57
CA GLY A 361 5.11 -12.87 21.29
C GLY A 361 5.11 -13.43 22.70
N SER A 362 6.29 -13.44 23.31
CA SER A 362 6.45 -13.93 24.67
C SER A 362 7.69 -13.34 25.29
N ASP A 363 7.63 -13.05 26.58
CA ASP A 363 8.74 -12.44 27.29
C ASP A 363 8.84 -12.99 28.73
N ILE A 364 10.05 -12.97 29.29
CA ILE A 364 10.37 -13.49 30.61
C ILE A 364 11.24 -12.48 31.36
N HIS A 365 10.78 -12.05 32.53
CA HIS A 365 11.58 -11.24 33.44
C HIS A 365 11.74 -11.93 34.80
N ALA A 366 12.98 -11.92 35.30
CA ALA A 366 13.31 -12.37 36.65
C ALA A 366 12.90 -11.32 37.69
N PHE A 367 12.62 -11.76 38.91
CA PHE A 367 12.32 -10.84 40.00
C PHE A 367 13.55 -10.11 40.54
N GLU A 368 13.31 -8.92 41.07
CA GLU A 368 14.28 -8.12 41.83
C GLU A 368 13.59 -7.50 43.05
N ASP A 369 14.26 -7.56 44.20
CA ASP A 369 13.71 -7.06 45.46
C ASP A 369 13.56 -5.53 45.44
N SER A 370 12.52 -5.03 46.11
CA SER A 370 12.30 -3.59 46.34
C SER A 370 12.17 -2.74 45.07
N LYS A 371 11.86 -3.36 43.93
CA LYS A 371 11.45 -2.66 42.70
C LYS A 371 9.93 -2.63 42.56
N GLU A 372 9.42 -1.61 41.89
CA GLU A 372 8.01 -1.58 41.49
C GLU A 372 7.74 -2.64 40.42
N MET A 373 6.55 -3.25 40.48
CA MET A 373 6.10 -4.20 39.48
C MET A 373 5.05 -3.54 38.58
N TRP A 374 5.31 -3.54 37.28
CA TRP A 374 4.39 -3.09 36.26
C TRP A 374 4.04 -4.26 35.35
N LEU A 375 2.74 -4.50 35.15
CA LEU A 375 2.23 -5.53 34.25
C LEU A 375 1.07 -4.98 33.44
N CYS A 376 1.16 -5.07 32.11
CA CYS A 376 0.19 -4.52 31.17
C CYS A 376 -0.15 -3.04 31.47
N GLY A 377 0.87 -2.26 31.84
CA GLY A 377 0.78 -0.83 32.16
C GLY A 377 0.21 -0.51 33.55
N VAL A 378 -0.10 -1.51 34.37
CA VAL A 378 -0.70 -1.36 35.71
C VAL A 378 0.32 -1.71 36.79
N ARG A 379 0.43 -0.85 37.80
CA ARG A 379 1.26 -1.11 38.98
C ARG A 379 0.61 -2.19 39.84
N ILE A 380 1.39 -3.21 40.18
CA ILE A 380 0.94 -4.36 40.97
C ILE A 380 1.55 -4.28 42.37
N GLU A 381 0.71 -4.45 43.39
CA GLU A 381 1.20 -4.57 44.75
C GLU A 381 1.93 -5.90 44.92
N SER A 382 3.25 -5.82 45.10
CA SER A 382 4.15 -6.96 45.19
C SER A 382 5.41 -6.56 45.97
N PRO A 383 6.01 -7.47 46.78
CA PRO A 383 7.31 -7.23 47.40
C PRO A 383 8.49 -7.29 46.40
N TYR A 384 8.23 -7.76 45.17
CA TYR A 384 9.18 -7.89 44.08
C TYR A 384 8.76 -7.02 42.90
N GLY A 385 9.74 -6.54 42.13
CA GLY A 385 9.57 -5.97 40.78
C GLY A 385 10.35 -6.79 39.74
N PHE A 386 10.61 -6.23 38.56
CA PHE A 386 11.35 -6.90 37.50
C PHE A 386 12.79 -6.43 37.37
N LYS A 387 13.68 -7.39 37.12
CA LYS A 387 15.06 -7.12 36.71
C LYS A 387 15.06 -6.76 35.22
N ALA A 388 15.10 -5.48 34.92
CA ALA A 388 15.12 -4.94 33.57
C ALA A 388 15.90 -3.62 33.49
N HIS A 389 16.28 -3.23 32.27
CA HIS A 389 16.83 -1.90 31.96
C HIS A 389 15.72 -0.83 31.76
N SER A 390 14.47 -1.25 31.54
CA SER A 390 13.24 -0.44 31.49
C SER A 390 12.37 -0.68 32.74
N ASP A 391 11.06 -0.38 32.68
CA ASP A 391 10.09 -0.74 33.73
C ASP A 391 9.85 -2.27 33.86
N GLY A 392 10.33 -3.06 32.89
CA GLY A 392 10.28 -4.52 32.90
C GLY A 392 8.90 -5.12 32.67
N ASP A 393 7.98 -4.38 32.03
CA ASP A 393 6.63 -4.85 31.77
C ASP A 393 6.58 -5.98 30.72
N VAL A 394 6.81 -7.19 31.22
CA VAL A 394 6.77 -8.46 30.48
C VAL A 394 5.46 -8.67 29.71
N GLY A 395 4.33 -8.13 30.18
CA GLY A 395 3.06 -8.22 29.48
C GLY A 395 3.01 -7.36 28.22
N ILE A 396 3.51 -6.12 28.32
CA ILE A 396 3.62 -5.21 27.18
C ILE A 396 4.68 -5.68 26.19
N HIS A 397 5.85 -6.12 26.64
CA HIS A 397 6.90 -6.62 25.74
C HIS A 397 6.42 -7.80 24.88
N ALA A 398 5.74 -8.78 25.49
CA ALA A 398 5.14 -9.90 24.75
C ALA A 398 4.11 -9.42 23.71
N LEU A 399 3.36 -8.35 24.01
CA LEU A 399 2.41 -7.74 23.08
C LEU A 399 3.11 -6.99 21.94
N ILE A 400 4.19 -6.25 22.22
CA ILE A 400 5.01 -5.59 21.20
C ILE A 400 5.54 -6.63 20.21
N ASP A 401 6.15 -7.71 20.70
CA ASP A 401 6.66 -8.78 19.83
C ASP A 401 5.55 -9.46 19.03
N SER A 402 4.36 -9.60 19.61
CA SER A 402 3.20 -10.11 18.86
C SER A 402 2.81 -9.19 17.71
N LEU A 403 2.83 -7.87 17.91
CA LEU A 403 2.52 -6.89 16.87
C LEU A 403 3.60 -6.89 15.77
N LEU A 404 4.87 -6.84 16.16
CA LEU A 404 6.00 -6.84 15.23
C LEU A 404 6.06 -8.15 14.44
N GLY A 405 5.83 -9.28 15.10
CA GLY A 405 5.72 -10.59 14.46
C GLY A 405 4.58 -10.66 13.45
N ALA A 406 3.38 -10.19 13.80
CA ALA A 406 2.24 -10.16 12.88
C ALA A 406 2.52 -9.31 11.62
N MET A 407 3.34 -8.26 11.74
CA MET A 407 3.73 -7.40 10.63
C MET A 407 4.92 -7.92 9.83
N ASN A 408 5.61 -8.99 10.26
CA ASN A 408 6.94 -9.37 9.79
C ASN A 408 7.95 -8.22 9.91
N HIS A 409 7.94 -7.50 11.04
CA HIS A 409 8.79 -6.34 11.29
C HIS A 409 10.00 -6.63 12.19
N GLY A 410 10.22 -7.89 12.60
CA GLY A 410 11.26 -8.26 13.56
C GLY A 410 10.69 -8.37 14.96
N ASP A 411 11.47 -7.95 15.95
CA ASP A 411 11.14 -7.97 17.38
C ASP A 411 11.50 -6.64 18.08
N ILE A 412 11.17 -6.54 19.37
CA ILE A 412 11.41 -5.34 20.17
C ILE A 412 12.89 -4.94 20.22
N GLY A 413 13.82 -5.90 20.19
CA GLY A 413 15.27 -5.64 20.27
C GLY A 413 15.83 -5.10 18.96
N GLU A 414 15.29 -5.53 17.82
CA GLU A 414 15.58 -4.92 16.51
C GLU A 414 15.06 -3.48 16.41
N MET A 415 13.84 -3.22 16.94
CA MET A 415 13.19 -1.92 16.82
C MET A 415 13.71 -0.90 17.84
N PHE A 416 14.02 -1.35 19.06
CA PHE A 416 14.50 -0.51 20.17
C PHE A 416 15.77 -1.11 20.79
N PRO A 417 16.93 -0.99 20.12
CA PRO A 417 18.17 -1.59 20.61
C PRO A 417 18.62 -0.99 21.95
N ASP A 418 19.01 -1.85 22.90
CA ASP A 418 19.54 -1.45 24.23
C ASP A 418 20.78 -0.54 24.17
N THR A 419 21.46 -0.49 23.03
CA THR A 419 22.63 0.38 22.80
C THR A 419 22.27 1.84 22.56
N ASP A 420 21.01 2.16 22.25
CA ASP A 420 20.58 3.53 22.06
C ASP A 420 20.19 4.16 23.40
N SER A 421 20.95 5.18 23.79
CA SER A 421 20.72 5.94 25.02
C SER A 421 19.32 6.59 25.10
N GLN A 422 18.65 6.78 23.96
CA GLN A 422 17.32 7.39 23.89
C GLN A 422 16.22 6.53 24.53
N PHE A 423 16.38 5.20 24.55
CA PHE A 423 15.36 4.27 25.06
C PHE A 423 15.63 3.78 26.48
N LYS A 424 16.73 4.24 27.10
CA LYS A 424 17.11 3.84 28.44
C LYS A 424 16.10 4.36 29.47
N ASN A 425 15.56 3.45 30.30
CA ASN A 425 14.50 3.73 31.28
C ASN A 425 13.17 4.23 30.67
N MET A 426 12.90 3.94 29.40
CA MET A 426 11.64 4.34 28.79
C MET A 426 10.47 3.47 29.32
N ASP A 427 9.30 4.09 29.46
CA ASP A 427 8.06 3.44 29.86
C ASP A 427 7.57 2.53 28.72
N SER A 428 7.29 1.27 29.02
CA SER A 428 6.87 0.28 28.02
C SER A 428 5.56 0.67 27.32
N LYS A 429 4.71 1.49 27.95
CA LYS A 429 3.49 2.03 27.33
C LYS A 429 3.81 2.94 26.14
N ILE A 430 4.91 3.70 26.21
CA ILE A 430 5.36 4.57 25.11
C ILE A 430 5.84 3.72 23.95
N LEU A 431 6.68 2.71 24.22
CA LEU A 431 7.12 1.73 23.22
C LEU A 431 5.94 1.07 22.50
N LEU A 432 4.96 0.61 23.28
CA LEU A 432 3.75 -0.01 22.73
C LEU A 432 2.96 0.94 21.83
N GLN A 433 2.80 2.20 22.25
CA GLN A 433 2.14 3.23 21.45
C GLN A 433 2.89 3.43 20.13
N GLU A 434 4.21 3.60 20.16
CA GLU A 434 5.01 3.83 18.94
C GLU A 434 4.91 2.65 17.95
N VAL A 435 4.95 1.42 18.46
CA VAL A 435 4.78 0.20 17.64
C VAL A 435 3.40 0.15 17.01
N TYR A 436 2.35 0.44 17.78
CA TYR A 436 0.99 0.40 17.25
C TYR A 436 0.70 1.56 16.30
N ASP A 437 1.27 2.74 16.55
CA ASP A 437 1.17 3.88 15.65
C ASP A 437 1.84 3.58 14.31
N TYR A 438 3.00 2.92 14.35
CA TYR A 438 3.65 2.40 13.16
C TYR A 438 2.77 1.38 12.45
N CYS A 439 2.19 0.40 13.16
CA CYS A 439 1.24 -0.57 12.59
C CYS A 439 0.10 0.13 11.84
N LEU A 440 -0.55 1.11 12.47
CA LEU A 440 -1.61 1.91 11.86
C LEU A 440 -1.13 2.66 10.61
N SER A 441 0.08 3.22 10.63
CA SER A 441 0.67 3.93 9.48
C SER A 441 0.85 3.02 8.25
N THR A 442 1.00 1.71 8.47
CA THR A 442 1.12 0.68 7.42
C THR A 442 -0.24 0.14 6.94
N GLY A 443 -1.34 0.76 7.36
CA GLY A 443 -2.70 0.39 6.96
C GLY A 443 -3.23 -0.88 7.61
N LEU A 444 -2.61 -1.33 8.70
CA LEU A 444 -3.07 -2.47 9.50
C LEU A 444 -3.70 -1.97 10.82
N GLU A 445 -4.64 -2.72 11.35
CA GLU A 445 -5.23 -2.46 12.67
C GLU A 445 -5.40 -3.77 13.46
N ILE A 446 -5.45 -3.67 14.79
CA ILE A 446 -5.70 -4.81 15.65
C ILE A 446 -7.17 -5.25 15.53
N GLY A 447 -7.37 -6.53 15.24
CA GLY A 447 -8.65 -7.20 15.40
C GLY A 447 -8.90 -7.53 16.87
N ASN A 448 -8.02 -8.32 17.49
CA ASN A 448 -8.07 -8.64 18.91
C ASN A 448 -6.69 -9.00 19.47
N ILE A 449 -6.59 -8.97 20.80
CA ILE A 449 -5.42 -9.32 21.62
C ILE A 449 -5.84 -10.37 22.65
N ASP A 450 -4.98 -11.36 22.86
CA ASP A 450 -5.10 -12.32 23.95
C ASP A 450 -3.77 -12.51 24.67
N ILE A 451 -3.69 -12.08 25.93
CA ILE A 451 -2.49 -12.16 26.77
C ILE A 451 -2.70 -13.23 27.85
N THR A 452 -1.67 -14.03 28.11
CA THR A 452 -1.61 -14.99 29.23
C THR A 452 -0.40 -14.70 30.09
N ILE A 453 -0.64 -14.32 31.35
CA ILE A 453 0.40 -14.11 32.36
C ILE A 453 0.54 -15.37 33.21
N ILE A 454 1.72 -15.98 33.19
CA ILE A 454 2.04 -17.19 33.96
C ILE A 454 2.91 -16.76 35.14
N ALA A 455 2.32 -16.73 36.33
CA ALA A 455 2.94 -16.21 37.55
C ALA A 455 2.49 -17.02 38.77
N GLN A 456 3.43 -17.43 39.62
CA GLN A 456 3.10 -18.05 40.92
C GLN A 456 2.76 -17.00 41.99
N THR A 457 3.30 -15.79 41.82
CA THR A 457 3.05 -14.58 42.60
C THR A 457 3.43 -13.38 41.70
N PRO A 458 2.80 -12.20 41.82
CA PRO A 458 1.65 -11.86 42.66
C PRO A 458 0.32 -12.41 42.12
N HIS A 459 -0.76 -12.22 42.89
CA HIS A 459 -2.10 -12.61 42.46
C HIS A 459 -2.66 -11.61 41.44
N ILE A 460 -2.74 -12.03 40.17
CA ILE A 460 -3.05 -11.14 39.03
C ILE A 460 -4.54 -10.83 38.86
N THR A 461 -5.44 -11.74 39.27
CA THR A 461 -6.90 -11.63 39.02
C THR A 461 -7.52 -10.26 39.37
N PRO A 462 -7.20 -9.61 40.50
CA PRO A 462 -7.77 -8.32 40.87
C PRO A 462 -7.43 -7.18 39.90
N TYR A 463 -6.35 -7.31 39.12
CA TYR A 463 -5.82 -6.26 38.25
C TYR A 463 -6.23 -6.42 36.78
N LYS A 464 -6.80 -7.57 36.38
CA LYS A 464 -7.10 -7.89 34.97
C LYS A 464 -7.94 -6.82 34.28
N GLN A 465 -8.97 -6.31 34.95
CA GLN A 465 -9.83 -5.26 34.38
C GLN A 465 -9.07 -3.96 34.15
N GLN A 466 -8.22 -3.55 35.11
CA GLN A 466 -7.39 -2.35 34.99
C GLN A 466 -6.38 -2.50 33.86
N MET A 467 -5.80 -3.69 33.69
CA MET A 467 -4.87 -3.98 32.60
C MET A 467 -5.56 -3.90 31.24
N GLN A 468 -6.76 -4.45 31.10
CA GLN A 468 -7.58 -4.33 29.88
C GLN A 468 -7.91 -2.87 29.58
N GLU A 469 -8.26 -2.09 30.60
CA GLU A 469 -8.52 -0.65 30.50
C GLU A 469 -7.29 0.14 30.03
N CYS A 470 -6.14 -0.14 30.63
CA CYS A 470 -4.88 0.52 30.28
C CYS A 470 -4.51 0.26 28.81
N LEU A 471 -4.48 -1.01 28.40
CA LEU A 471 -4.14 -1.39 27.02
C LEU A 471 -5.16 -0.87 26.01
N ALA A 472 -6.45 -0.88 26.34
CA ALA A 472 -7.50 -0.33 25.46
C ALA A 472 -7.28 1.16 25.19
N ASN A 473 -6.88 1.92 26.21
CA ASN A 473 -6.61 3.35 26.07
C ASN A 473 -5.35 3.63 25.25
N ILE A 474 -4.26 2.90 25.47
CA ILE A 474 -3.01 3.02 24.70
C ILE A 474 -3.28 2.68 23.22
N LEU A 475 -4.00 1.59 22.96
CA LEU A 475 -4.16 1.07 21.61
C LEU A 475 -5.41 1.58 20.89
N TYR A 476 -6.13 2.55 21.46
CA TYR A 476 -7.39 3.06 20.90
C TYR A 476 -8.43 1.98 20.56
N LEU A 477 -8.50 0.92 21.38
CA LEU A 477 -9.35 -0.27 21.16
C LEU A 477 -10.57 -0.29 22.08
N ASN A 478 -11.59 -1.04 21.67
CA ASN A 478 -12.63 -1.43 22.62
C ASN A 478 -12.09 -2.53 23.56
N LYS A 479 -12.45 -2.47 24.85
CA LYS A 479 -12.08 -3.50 25.83
C LYS A 479 -12.48 -4.91 25.39
N SER A 480 -13.58 -5.07 24.64
CA SER A 480 -14.03 -6.37 24.11
C SER A 480 -13.02 -7.02 23.14
N GLN A 481 -12.07 -6.26 22.62
CA GLN A 481 -11.00 -6.75 21.75
C GLN A 481 -9.78 -7.23 22.54
N ILE A 482 -9.76 -7.11 23.87
CA ILE A 482 -8.60 -7.41 24.71
C ILE A 482 -8.97 -8.47 25.76
N SER A 483 -8.31 -9.61 25.72
CA SER A 483 -8.42 -10.68 26.71
C SER A 483 -7.14 -10.77 27.54
N ILE A 484 -7.27 -10.84 28.87
CA ILE A 484 -6.15 -11.05 29.79
C ILE A 484 -6.43 -12.25 30.69
N LYS A 485 -5.62 -13.28 30.52
CA LYS A 485 -5.64 -14.52 31.28
C LYS A 485 -4.47 -14.56 32.24
N ALA A 486 -4.65 -15.29 33.33
CA ALA A 486 -3.57 -15.53 34.28
C ALA A 486 -3.66 -16.97 34.78
N SER A 487 -2.51 -17.62 34.91
CA SER A 487 -2.39 -18.97 35.45
C SER A 487 -1.16 -19.07 36.35
N THR A 488 -1.18 -20.00 37.30
CA THR A 488 0.04 -20.40 38.00
C THR A 488 0.76 -21.49 37.20
N ALA A 489 2.02 -21.76 37.55
CA ALA A 489 2.79 -22.89 37.02
C ALA A 489 2.70 -24.12 37.94
N GLU A 490 1.74 -24.16 38.87
CA GLU A 490 1.52 -25.27 39.81
C GLU A 490 2.80 -25.66 40.59
N LYS A 491 3.58 -24.65 41.02
CA LYS A 491 4.88 -24.81 41.70
C LYS A 491 5.97 -25.52 40.87
N LEU A 492 5.79 -25.64 39.56
CA LEU A 492 6.77 -26.22 38.64
C LEU A 492 7.61 -25.13 37.95
N GLY A 493 8.88 -25.45 37.67
CA GLY A 493 9.79 -24.58 36.93
C GLY A 493 10.15 -23.27 37.64
N PHE A 494 10.77 -22.34 36.90
CA PHE A 494 11.22 -21.06 37.46
C PHE A 494 10.05 -20.19 37.93
N VAL A 495 8.94 -20.19 37.19
CA VAL A 495 7.72 -19.49 37.61
C VAL A 495 7.19 -20.08 38.92
N GLY A 496 7.10 -21.40 39.02
CA GLY A 496 6.61 -22.09 40.23
C GLY A 496 7.51 -21.89 41.45
N ARG A 497 8.82 -21.74 41.24
CA ARG A 497 9.80 -21.35 42.28
C ARG A 497 9.79 -19.85 42.61
N LYS A 498 8.94 -19.05 41.95
CA LYS A 498 8.84 -17.60 42.11
C LYS A 498 10.17 -16.89 41.77
N GLU A 499 10.82 -17.32 40.69
CA GLU A 499 12.06 -16.70 40.19
C GLU A 499 11.76 -15.57 39.19
N GLY A 500 10.55 -15.52 38.64
CA GLY A 500 10.12 -14.51 37.67
C GLY A 500 8.71 -14.75 37.14
N VAL A 501 8.33 -13.97 36.12
CA VAL A 501 7.05 -14.05 35.40
C VAL A 501 7.31 -14.33 33.93
N PHE A 502 6.43 -15.12 33.33
CA PHE A 502 6.37 -15.37 31.90
C PHE A 502 5.06 -14.80 31.35
N ALA A 503 5.11 -14.03 30.27
CA ALA A 503 3.92 -13.63 29.53
C ALA A 503 3.97 -14.15 28.10
N GLN A 504 2.79 -14.47 27.58
CA GLN A 504 2.58 -14.81 26.18
C GLN A 504 1.44 -13.95 25.65
N CYS A 505 1.54 -13.53 24.41
CA CYS A 505 0.52 -12.75 23.74
C CYS A 505 0.29 -13.30 22.33
N VAL A 506 -0.96 -13.25 21.88
CA VAL A 506 -1.35 -13.49 20.48
C VAL A 506 -2.15 -12.27 20.02
N VAL A 507 -1.80 -11.76 18.84
CA VAL A 507 -2.50 -10.65 18.21
C VAL A 507 -2.97 -11.06 16.83
N LEU A 508 -4.19 -10.64 16.50
CA LEU A 508 -4.70 -10.64 15.14
C LEU A 508 -4.64 -9.22 14.60
N LEU A 509 -3.96 -9.02 13.48
CA LEU A 509 -4.04 -7.81 12.68
C LEU A 509 -4.93 -8.05 11.46
N ARG A 510 -5.59 -6.98 11.02
CA ARG A 510 -6.39 -6.97 9.80
C ARG A 510 -6.13 -5.68 9.03
N PRO A 511 -6.42 -5.66 7.72
CA PRO A 511 -6.46 -4.43 6.95
C PRO A 511 -7.37 -3.39 7.62
N ARG A 512 -6.86 -2.17 7.80
CA ARG A 512 -7.65 -1.06 8.34
C ARG A 512 -8.77 -0.73 7.38
N GLU A 513 -10.01 -0.73 7.87
CA GLU A 513 -11.18 -0.41 7.05
C GLU A 513 -11.30 1.10 6.85
N ILE A 514 -10.74 1.61 5.75
CA ILE A 514 -10.74 3.04 5.42
C ILE A 514 -12.06 3.44 4.72
N THR A 515 -12.83 2.48 4.18
CA THR A 515 -14.06 2.71 3.40
C THR A 515 -15.37 2.69 4.21
N ARG A 516 -15.34 2.42 5.52
CA ARG A 516 -16.57 2.19 6.34
C ARG A 516 -17.59 3.34 6.32
N HIS A 517 -17.17 4.58 6.14
CA HIS A 517 -18.11 5.71 6.09
C HIS A 517 -18.99 5.75 4.84
N LEU A 518 -18.60 5.11 3.72
CA LEU A 518 -19.41 5.10 2.50
C LEU A 518 -20.48 3.99 2.50
N ASN A 519 -20.18 2.83 3.08
CA ASN A 519 -21.13 1.70 3.14
C ASN A 519 -22.32 1.95 4.07
N MET A 520 -22.16 2.76 5.13
CA MET A 520 -23.27 3.14 6.02
C MET A 520 -24.28 4.08 5.34
N GLN A 521 -23.85 4.91 4.38
CA GLN A 521 -24.79 5.73 3.59
C GLN A 521 -25.52 4.89 2.53
N HIS A 522 -24.85 3.92 1.91
CA HIS A 522 -25.48 2.99 0.95
C HIS A 522 -26.47 2.03 1.60
N PHE A 523 -26.17 1.49 2.79
CA PHE A 523 -27.08 0.59 3.51
C PHE A 523 -28.36 1.27 4.00
N ASN A 524 -28.30 2.57 4.28
CA ASN A 524 -29.49 3.35 4.64
C ASN A 524 -30.35 3.75 3.41
N PHE A 525 -29.79 3.68 2.21
CA PHE A 525 -30.55 3.86 0.96
C PHE A 525 -31.30 2.58 0.57
N LEU A 526 -30.65 1.42 0.70
CA LEU A 526 -31.25 0.11 0.37
C LEU A 526 -32.29 -0.40 1.40
N LYS A 527 -32.49 0.31 2.51
CA LYS A 527 -33.59 0.05 3.46
C LYS A 527 -34.83 0.92 3.24
N LYS A 528 -34.82 1.77 2.21
CA LYS A 528 -35.91 2.72 1.92
C LYS A 528 -36.69 2.46 0.64
N ASP A 529 -36.45 1.34 -0.04
CA ASP A 529 -37.25 0.88 -1.17
C ASP A 529 -38.09 -0.35 -0.81
#